data_AF-A0A919A073-F1
#
_entry.id   AF-A0A919A073-F1
#
_cell.length_a   1.000
_cell.length_b   1.000
_cell.length_c   1.000
_cell.angle_alpha   90.00
_cell.angle_beta   90.00
_cell.angle_gamma   90.00
#
_symmetry.space_group_name_H-M   'P 1'
#
loop_
_entity.id
_entity.type
_entity.pdbx_description
1 polymer ?
#
loop_
_entity_poly.entity_id
_entity_poly.type
_entity_poly.pdbx_seq_one_letter_code
_entity_poly.pdbx_strand_id
1 'polypeptide(L)' 'MSEQQSVATCEGGSWKLVVRHVSDDLTIAEVWCFGAKLSETTLNTDGVVTVTDPSVHSA' A
#
# COMPACT_ATOMS: atom_id res chain seq x y z
N MET A 1 7.24 22.98 -8.66
CA MET A 1 7.34 21.63 -8.06
C MET A 1 6.47 20.73 -8.92
N SER A 2 7.06 19.92 -9.81
CA SER A 2 6.26 18.91 -10.53
C SER A 2 5.99 17.78 -9.57
N GLU A 3 4.72 17.48 -9.31
CA GLU A 3 4.33 16.28 -8.58
C GLU A 3 4.81 15.07 -9.39
N GLN A 4 5.76 14.34 -8.82
CA GLN A 4 6.36 13.18 -9.47
C GLN A 4 5.36 12.04 -9.38
N GLN A 5 4.47 11.94 -10.37
CA GLN A 5 3.49 10.86 -10.45
C GLN A 5 4.24 9.55 -10.72
N SER A 6 4.30 8.69 -9.71
CA SER A 6 4.84 7.33 -9.86
C SER A 6 3.73 6.44 -10.43
N VAL A 7 3.82 6.13 -11.72
CA VAL A 7 2.91 5.19 -12.40
C VAL A 7 3.51 3.79 -12.31
N ALA A 8 2.87 2.89 -11.56
CA ALA A 8 3.13 1.46 -11.66
C ALA A 8 2.15 0.84 -12.66
N THR A 9 2.63 0.51 -13.86
CA THR A 9 1.84 -0.19 -14.91
C THR A 9 2.22 -1.66 -14.96
N CYS A 10 1.24 -2.54 -15.17
CA CYS A 10 1.40 -3.98 -15.26
C CYS A 10 1.08 -4.47 -16.67
N GLU A 11 2.00 -4.26 -17.63
CA GLU A 11 1.98 -5.07 -18.84
C GLU A 11 2.41 -6.50 -18.46
N GLY A 12 1.45 -7.41 -18.32
CA GLY A 12 1.69 -8.86 -18.19
C GLY A 12 1.63 -9.47 -16.78
N GLY A 13 1.08 -8.79 -15.76
CA GLY A 13 0.95 -9.35 -14.41
C GLY A 13 -0.28 -8.86 -13.63
N SER A 14 -0.74 -9.65 -12.67
CA SER A 14 -1.89 -9.29 -11.81
C SER A 14 -1.40 -8.60 -10.54
N TRP A 15 -1.95 -7.40 -10.27
CA TRP A 15 -1.87 -6.80 -8.94
C TRP A 15 -2.91 -7.45 -8.01
N LYS A 16 -2.69 -7.32 -6.70
CA LYS A 16 -3.64 -7.74 -5.67
C LYS A 16 -3.73 -6.65 -4.60
N LEU A 17 -4.95 -6.19 -4.32
CA LEU A 17 -5.26 -5.38 -3.14
C LEU A 17 -5.83 -6.29 -2.06
N VAL A 18 -5.23 -6.26 -0.87
CA VAL A 18 -5.75 -6.97 0.30
C VAL A 18 -6.23 -5.93 1.30
N VAL A 19 -7.50 -5.99 1.68
CA VAL A 19 -8.06 -5.14 2.74
C VAL A 19 -8.39 -6.01 3.94
N ARG A 20 -7.91 -5.60 5.11
CA ARG A 20 -8.19 -6.27 6.40
C ARG A 20 -8.72 -5.25 7.39
N HIS A 21 -9.88 -5.54 7.97
CA HIS A 21 -10.41 -4.80 9.11
C HIS A 21 -9.88 -5.47 10.38
N VAL A 22 -9.02 -4.77 11.12
CA VAL A 22 -8.35 -5.29 12.31
C VAL A 22 -9.19 -5.03 13.56
N SER A 23 -9.86 -3.88 13.60
CA SER A 23 -10.88 -3.51 14.58
C SER A 23 -11.87 -2.56 13.91
N ASP A 24 -12.93 -2.16 14.62
CA ASP A 24 -13.91 -1.19 14.13
C ASP A 24 -13.27 0.14 13.72
N ASP A 25 -12.13 0.47 14.33
CA ASP A 25 -11.41 1.73 14.13
C ASP A 25 -10.14 1.60 13.27
N LEU A 26 -9.82 0.40 12.76
CA LEU A 26 -8.54 0.15 12.10
C LEU A 26 -8.68 -0.71 10.86
N THR A 27 -8.32 -0.15 9.71
CA THR A 27 -8.27 -0.84 8.42
C THR A 27 -6.86 -0.82 7.86
N ILE A 28 -6.39 -1.97 7.37
CA ILE A 28 -5.10 -2.11 6.69
C ILE A 28 -5.36 -2.49 5.23
N ALA A 29 -4.79 -1.75 4.29
CA ALA A 29 -4.80 -2.03 2.87
C ALA A 29 -3.38 -2.34 2.38
N GLU A 30 -3.18 -3.45 1.70
CA GLU A 30 -1.88 -3.88 1.18
C GLU A 30 -1.92 -3.98 -0.34
N VAL A 31 -0.97 -3.37 -1.01
CA VAL A 31 -0.81 -3.46 -2.47
C VAL A 31 0.30 -4.45 -2.78
N TRP A 32 0.00 -5.43 -3.62
CA TRP A 32 0.93 -6.48 -4.04
C TRP A 32 1.09 -6.53 -5.55
N CYS A 33 2.29 -6.85 -6.01
CA CYS A 33 2.62 -7.08 -7.41
C CYS A 33 3.64 -8.23 -7.52
N PHE A 34 3.37 -9.22 -8.38
CA PHE A 34 4.24 -10.39 -8.57
C PHE A 34 4.69 -11.11 -7.28
N GLY A 35 3.82 -11.16 -6.27
CA GLY A 35 4.13 -11.79 -4.97
C GLY A 35 4.95 -10.94 -4.00
N ALA A 36 5.34 -9.72 -4.38
CA ALA A 36 5.96 -8.74 -3.49
C ALA A 36 4.93 -7.71 -2.98
N LYS A 37 5.02 -7.34 -1.70
CA LYS A 37 4.23 -6.25 -1.11
C LYS A 37 4.89 -4.93 -1.46
N LEU A 38 4.17 -4.05 -2.15
CA LEU A 38 4.62 -2.72 -2.57
C LEU A 38 4.34 -1.67 -1.50
N SER A 39 3.18 -1.75 -0.86
CA SER A 39 2.81 -0.81 0.21
C SER A 39 1.84 -1.43 1.19
N GLU A 40 1.87 -0.90 2.41
CA GLU A 40 0.88 -1.14 3.44
C GLU A 40 0.36 0.20 3.97
N THR A 41 -0.93 0.41 3.82
CA THR A 41 -1.63 1.61 4.27
C THR A 41 -2.48 1.27 5.48
N THR A 42 -2.22 1.93 6.59
CA THR A 42 -3.06 1.88 7.79
C THR A 42 -3.94 3.11 7.82
N LEU A 43 -5.25 2.90 7.91
CA LEU A 43 -6.28 3.91 8.07
C LEU A 43 -6.98 3.70 9.41
N ASN A 44 -7.07 4.76 10.22
CA ASN A 44 -7.87 4.76 11.44
C ASN A 44 -9.04 5.76 11.36
N THR A 45 -9.97 5.66 12.33
CA THR A 45 -11.15 6.53 12.43
C THR A 45 -10.84 7.96 12.87
N ASP A 46 -9.63 8.21 13.37
CA ASP A 46 -9.10 9.56 13.62
C ASP A 46 -8.70 10.29 12.31
N GLY A 47 -8.82 9.62 11.16
CA GLY A 47 -8.43 10.15 9.86
C GLY A 47 -6.92 10.18 9.63
N VAL A 48 -6.15 9.48 10.47
CA VAL A 48 -4.71 9.32 10.28
C VAL A 48 -4.46 8.20 9.28
N VAL A 49 -3.67 8.53 8.26
CA VAL A 49 -3.24 7.58 7.22
C VAL A 49 -1.73 7.44 7.29
N THR A 50 -1.26 6.22 7.52
CA THR A 50 0.18 5.89 7.45
C THR A 50 0.41 4.94 6.29
N VAL A 51 1.35 5.28 5.41
CA VAL A 51 1.76 4.42 4.30
C VAL A 51 3.19 3.98 4.55
N THR A 52 3.42 2.67 4.58
CA THR A 52 4.74 2.07 4.70
C THR A 52 5.13 1.44 3.37
N ASP A 53 6.32 1.78 2.89
CA ASP A 53 6.98 1.09 1.78
C ASP A 53 7.96 0.05 2.38
N PRO A 54 7.69 -1.26 2.22
CA PRO A 54 8.55 -2.31 2.77
C PRO A 54 9.96 -2.35 2.16
N SER A 55 10.18 -1.75 0.99
CA SER A 55 11.46 -1.79 0.28
C SER A 55 12.54 -0.92 0.93
N VAL A 56 12.16 0.09 1.72
CA VAL A 56 13.06 1.07 2.34
C VAL A 56 13.89 0.46 3.49
N HIS A 57 13.62 -0.78 3.90
CA HIS A 57 14.37 -1.48 4.95
C HIS A 57 15.51 -2.36 4.40
N SER A 58 15.84 -2.24 3.11
CA SER A 58 16.82 -3.08 2.40
C SER A 58 18.10 -2.35 1.98
N ALA A 59 18.39 -1.18 2.54
CA ALA A 59 19.60 -0.39 2.24
C ALA A 59 20.70 -0.56 3.29
#